data_AF-A0A1G1HNB9-F1
#
_entry.id   AF-A0A1G1HNB9-F1
#
_cell.length_a   1.000
_cell.length_b   1.000
_cell.length_c   1.000
_cell.angle_alpha   90.00
_cell.angle_beta   90.00
_cell.angle_gamma   90.00
#
_symmetry.space_group_name_H-M   'P 1'
#
loop_
_entity.id
_entity.type
_entity.pdbx_description
1 polymer ?
#
loop_
_entity_poly.entity_id
_entity_poly.type
_entity_poly.pdbx_seq_one_letter_code
_entity_poly.pdbx_strand_id
1 'polypeptide(L)'
;MIVLGSNTLSRAESKTPAIIVPYDSITYPGIEVWPQAKVVVKKFYGSEQPVGGERIEFLEEGKYLGLALTGGDGDGVIRYIPYGEGIRRIRIRLYHTSGYKSEDAEMFVGVWSRSRPIILVSVDALKERQKEVVFPFMGKLSKETDWKPAAFAVDVLSDMSKRFNIVYLYNGSLTDFQKMRSWLSMNKFPVFPMIIWNNNINYIKRLISDRGKEIKGVVLNIEEEVDLFQNKQLRMFRISWKKEKSKNKDEFKNISIVTDWREIRKGLF
;
A
#
# COMPACT_ATOMS: atom_id res chain seq x y z
N MET A 1 -12.06 -8.10 66.44
CA MET A 1 -12.80 -8.06 65.16
C MET A 1 -12.12 -6.99 64.31
N ILE A 2 -11.26 -7.40 63.38
CA ILE A 2 -10.50 -6.49 62.49
C ILE A 2 -11.05 -6.74 61.09
N VAL A 3 -11.69 -5.72 60.52
CA VAL A 3 -12.15 -5.76 59.12
C VAL A 3 -10.94 -5.42 58.26
N LEU A 4 -10.39 -6.41 57.57
CA LEU A 4 -9.37 -6.22 56.56
C LEU A 4 -10.06 -5.81 55.26
N GLY A 5 -9.99 -4.52 54.92
CA GLY A 5 -10.43 -3.99 53.63
C GLY A 5 -9.56 -4.55 52.51
N SER A 6 -10.17 -5.29 51.59
CA SER A 6 -9.55 -5.77 50.37
C SER A 6 -9.22 -4.58 49.46
N ASN A 7 -7.96 -4.15 49.48
CA ASN A 7 -7.39 -3.29 48.44
C ASN A 7 -7.27 -4.10 47.14
N THR A 8 -8.35 -4.12 46.36
CA THR A 8 -8.27 -4.49 44.93
C THR A 8 -7.58 -3.36 44.20
N LEU A 9 -6.25 -3.42 44.13
CA LEU A 9 -5.47 -2.67 43.14
C LEU A 9 -5.88 -3.17 41.76
N SER A 10 -6.74 -2.39 41.07
CA SER A 10 -7.02 -2.59 39.65
C SER A 10 -5.73 -2.34 38.87
N ARG A 11 -5.00 -3.41 38.55
CA ARG A 11 -3.92 -3.38 37.57
C ARG A 11 -4.57 -2.98 36.24
N ALA A 12 -4.32 -1.75 35.78
CA ALA A 12 -4.63 -1.39 34.40
C ALA A 12 -3.88 -2.38 33.51
N GLU A 13 -4.59 -3.33 32.89
CA GLU A 13 -3.98 -4.28 31.96
C GLU A 13 -3.36 -3.49 30.82
N SER A 14 -2.04 -3.55 30.72
CA SER A 14 -1.30 -2.93 29.62
C SER A 14 -1.67 -3.66 28.33
N LYS A 15 -2.42 -2.99 27.46
CA LYS A 15 -2.81 -3.54 26.15
C LYS A 15 -1.59 -3.86 25.29
N THR A 16 -1.66 -4.96 24.55
CA THR A 16 -0.58 -5.39 23.66
C THR A 16 -0.54 -4.50 22.40
N PRO A 17 0.61 -3.94 22.01
CA PRO A 17 0.71 -3.16 20.77
C PRO A 17 0.40 -4.00 19.53
N ALA A 18 -0.46 -3.50 18.66
CA ALA A 18 -0.83 -4.10 17.39
C ALA A 18 -0.84 -3.05 16.27
N ILE A 19 -0.90 -3.52 15.02
CA ILE A 19 -0.94 -2.69 13.82
C ILE A 19 -2.16 -3.11 13.00
N ILE A 20 -2.98 -2.14 12.59
CA ILE A 20 -4.07 -2.33 11.64
C ILE A 20 -3.52 -2.06 10.23
N VAL A 21 -3.62 -3.05 9.36
CA VAL A 21 -3.12 -3.00 7.98
C VAL A 21 -4.31 -3.04 7.02
N PRO A 22 -4.70 -1.90 6.43
CA PRO A 22 -5.83 -1.86 5.51
C PRO A 22 -5.41 -2.35 4.12
N TYR A 23 -6.31 -3.06 3.47
CA TYR A 23 -6.18 -3.41 2.05
C TYR A 23 -6.95 -2.40 1.21
N ASP A 24 -6.22 -1.42 0.68
CA ASP A 24 -6.78 -0.46 -0.27
C ASP A 24 -7.30 -1.17 -1.52
N SER A 25 -8.32 -0.60 -2.14
CA SER A 25 -8.97 -1.17 -3.32
C SER A 25 -9.43 -0.09 -4.29
N ILE A 26 -9.85 -0.53 -5.47
CA ILE A 26 -10.47 0.33 -6.48
C ILE A 26 -11.69 -0.35 -7.07
N THR A 27 -12.70 0.44 -7.42
CA THR A 27 -13.99 -0.03 -7.95
C THR A 27 -14.61 1.02 -8.87
N TYR A 28 -15.78 0.70 -9.41
CA TYR A 28 -16.65 1.65 -10.09
C TYR A 28 -17.73 2.19 -9.12
N PRO A 29 -18.28 3.39 -9.39
CA PRO A 29 -19.49 3.85 -8.72
C PRO A 29 -20.62 2.81 -8.75
N GLY A 30 -21.27 2.59 -7.60
CA GLY A 30 -22.38 1.66 -7.42
C GLY A 30 -21.98 0.18 -7.37
N ILE A 31 -20.69 -0.15 -7.53
CA ILE A 31 -20.20 -1.52 -7.45
C ILE A 31 -19.71 -1.82 -6.05
N GLU A 32 -20.26 -2.87 -5.48
CA GLU A 32 -19.91 -3.39 -4.17
C GLU A 32 -18.41 -3.74 -4.07
N VAL A 33 -17.84 -3.36 -2.95
CA VAL A 33 -16.50 -3.73 -2.51
C VAL A 33 -16.53 -4.26 -1.08
N TRP A 34 -15.44 -4.91 -0.72
CA TRP A 34 -15.27 -5.57 0.56
C TRP A 34 -14.08 -4.95 1.28
N PRO A 35 -14.22 -3.76 1.91
CA PRO A 35 -13.19 -3.18 2.75
C PRO A 35 -12.67 -4.21 3.76
N GLN A 36 -11.38 -4.51 3.65
CA GLN A 36 -10.69 -5.51 4.47
C GLN A 36 -9.51 -4.88 5.19
N ALA A 37 -9.31 -5.25 6.45
CA ALA A 37 -8.11 -4.90 7.19
C ALA A 37 -7.63 -6.07 8.05
N LYS A 38 -6.31 -6.20 8.16
CA LYS A 38 -5.65 -7.19 9.00
C LYS A 38 -5.13 -6.57 10.27
N VAL A 39 -5.33 -7.23 11.40
CA VAL A 39 -4.68 -6.87 12.66
C VAL A 39 -3.50 -7.80 12.90
N VAL A 40 -2.31 -7.22 13.10
CA VAL A 40 -1.07 -7.99 13.34
C VAL A 40 -0.31 -7.45 14.55
N VAL A 41 0.46 -8.32 15.20
CA VAL A 41 1.51 -7.94 16.15
C VAL A 41 2.89 -8.26 15.57
N LYS A 42 3.85 -7.37 15.81
CA LYS A 42 5.25 -7.57 15.43
C LYS A 42 5.96 -8.38 16.52
N LYS A 43 6.54 -9.52 16.16
CA LYS A 43 7.36 -10.33 17.08
C LYS A 43 8.84 -9.92 17.06
N PHE A 44 9.57 -10.38 18.09
CA PHE A 44 11.00 -10.11 18.29
C PHE A 44 11.91 -10.49 17.10
N TYR A 45 11.49 -11.40 16.22
CA TYR A 45 12.25 -11.82 15.03
C TYR A 45 11.72 -11.24 13.72
N GLY A 46 10.94 -10.16 13.77
CA GLY A 46 10.36 -9.52 12.59
C GLY A 46 9.20 -10.30 11.95
N SER A 47 8.83 -11.47 12.49
CA SER A 47 7.64 -12.19 12.06
C SER A 47 6.36 -11.46 12.52
N GLU A 48 5.35 -11.53 11.66
CA GLU A 48 4.04 -10.92 11.87
C GLU A 48 3.09 -12.02 12.36
N GLN A 49 2.46 -11.82 13.52
CA GLN A 49 1.42 -12.73 14.01
C GLN A 49 0.05 -12.08 13.82
N PRO A 50 -0.89 -12.72 13.12
CA PRO A 50 -2.26 -12.25 13.04
C PRO A 50 -3.00 -12.29 14.37
N VAL A 51 -3.93 -11.36 14.55
CA VAL A 51 -4.75 -11.23 15.76
C VAL A 51 -6.22 -11.50 15.44
N GLY A 52 -6.72 -12.65 15.87
CA GLY A 52 -8.12 -13.04 15.70
C GLY A 52 -9.00 -12.72 16.91
N GLY A 53 -10.32 -12.70 16.68
CA GLY A 53 -11.33 -12.45 17.71
C GLY A 53 -11.50 -10.99 18.12
N GLU A 54 -10.83 -10.07 17.43
CA GLU A 54 -10.88 -8.64 17.72
C GLU A 54 -11.94 -7.92 16.89
N ARG A 55 -12.55 -6.90 17.47
CA ARG A 55 -13.54 -6.06 16.79
C ARG A 55 -12.84 -4.86 16.17
N ILE A 56 -13.01 -4.68 14.86
CA ILE A 56 -12.54 -3.49 14.14
C ILE A 56 -13.73 -2.71 13.56
N GLU A 57 -13.74 -1.40 13.80
CA GLU A 57 -14.76 -0.49 13.27
C GLU A 57 -14.26 0.20 12.02
N PHE A 58 -15.14 0.37 11.04
CA PHE A 58 -14.91 1.12 9.82
C PHE A 58 -15.78 2.38 9.83
N LEU A 59 -15.17 3.54 9.62
CA LEU A 59 -15.85 4.83 9.62
C LEU A 59 -15.45 5.65 8.40
N GLU A 60 -16.42 6.25 7.72
CA GLU A 60 -16.18 7.18 6.61
C GLU A 60 -16.73 8.55 7.01
N GLU A 61 -15.87 9.58 6.97
CA GLU A 61 -16.24 10.95 7.39
C GLU A 61 -16.88 10.99 8.80
N GLY A 62 -16.42 10.10 9.70
CA GLY A 62 -16.95 9.93 11.05
C GLY A 62 -18.27 9.15 11.14
N LYS A 63 -18.91 8.81 10.01
CA LYS A 63 -20.09 7.95 9.97
C LYS A 63 -19.68 6.50 10.05
N TYR A 64 -20.34 5.74 10.92
CA TYR A 64 -20.13 4.31 11.06
C TYR A 64 -20.57 3.58 9.77
N LEU A 65 -19.64 2.85 9.16
CA LEU A 65 -19.92 1.99 8.00
C LEU A 65 -20.19 0.54 8.42
N GLY A 66 -19.52 0.06 9.47
CA GLY A 66 -19.65 -1.32 9.91
C GLY A 66 -18.61 -1.73 10.94
N LEU A 67 -18.81 -2.93 11.46
CA LEU A 67 -17.94 -3.60 12.41
C LEU A 67 -17.65 -4.99 11.88
N ALA A 68 -16.37 -5.39 11.91
CA ALA A 68 -15.95 -6.75 11.61
C ALA A 68 -15.31 -7.40 12.83
N LEU A 69 -15.50 -8.72 12.96
CA LEU A 69 -14.73 -9.56 13.87
C LEU A 69 -13.57 -10.16 13.08
N THR A 70 -12.34 -10.02 13.58
CA THR A 70 -11.18 -10.59 12.90
C THR A 70 -11.17 -12.11 13.00
N GLY A 71 -10.87 -12.79 11.87
CA GLY A 71 -10.67 -14.24 11.82
C GLY A 71 -9.34 -14.67 12.42
N GLY A 72 -9.06 -15.98 12.44
CA GLY A 72 -7.77 -16.51 12.92
C GLY A 72 -6.56 -16.07 12.08
N ASP A 73 -6.82 -15.60 10.85
CA ASP A 73 -5.88 -14.97 9.92
C ASP A 73 -5.69 -13.46 10.15
N GLY A 74 -6.38 -12.91 11.16
CA GLY A 74 -6.38 -11.51 11.57
C GLY A 74 -7.21 -10.59 10.69
N ASP A 75 -7.90 -11.12 9.67
CA ASP A 75 -8.65 -10.33 8.70
C ASP A 75 -10.07 -10.04 9.19
N GLY A 76 -10.47 -8.78 9.10
CA GLY A 76 -11.86 -8.35 9.25
C GLY A 76 -12.34 -7.65 7.99
N VAL A 77 -13.56 -7.97 7.56
CA VAL A 77 -14.15 -7.50 6.30
C VAL A 77 -15.55 -6.95 6.54
N ILE A 78 -15.89 -5.85 5.88
CA ILE A 78 -17.28 -5.36 5.79
C ILE A 78 -17.73 -5.27 4.34
N ARG A 79 -19.04 -5.20 4.12
CA ARG A 79 -19.65 -4.91 2.81
C ARG A 79 -19.83 -3.40 2.65
N TYR A 80 -19.48 -2.84 1.50
CA TYR A 80 -19.61 -1.40 1.23
C TYR A 80 -19.93 -1.13 -0.25
N ILE A 81 -20.86 -0.21 -0.53
CA ILE A 81 -21.24 0.19 -1.90
C ILE A 81 -21.05 1.70 -2.04
N PRO A 82 -19.95 2.17 -2.64
CA PRO A 82 -19.73 3.59 -2.87
C PRO A 82 -20.40 4.08 -4.16
N TYR A 83 -21.15 5.19 -4.09
CA TYR A 83 -21.81 5.78 -5.27
C TYR A 83 -21.07 6.98 -5.88
N GLY A 84 -20.28 7.71 -5.09
CA GLY A 84 -19.58 8.92 -5.56
C GLY A 84 -18.20 8.60 -6.14
N GLU A 85 -17.87 9.23 -7.27
CA GLU A 85 -16.50 9.18 -7.80
C GLU A 85 -15.49 9.88 -6.87
N GLY A 86 -14.25 9.39 -6.88
CA GLY A 86 -13.13 9.95 -6.13
C GLY A 86 -12.45 8.91 -5.24
N ILE A 87 -11.77 9.39 -4.21
CA ILE A 87 -11.12 8.52 -3.22
C ILE A 87 -11.91 8.61 -1.94
N ARG A 88 -12.48 7.48 -1.54
CA ARG A 88 -13.19 7.32 -0.27
C ARG A 88 -12.17 6.98 0.81
N ARG A 89 -12.20 7.73 1.93
CA ARG A 89 -11.30 7.54 3.06
C ARG A 89 -12.05 6.88 4.19
N ILE A 90 -11.67 5.63 4.49
CA ILE A 90 -12.29 4.84 5.55
C ILE A 90 -11.28 4.71 6.68
N ARG A 91 -11.59 5.34 7.82
CA ARG A 91 -10.83 5.17 9.06
C ARG A 91 -11.18 3.83 9.69
N ILE A 92 -10.17 3.10 10.12
CA ILE A 92 -10.31 1.80 10.77
C ILE A 92 -9.66 1.85 12.13
N ARG A 93 -10.36 1.38 13.16
CA ARG A 93 -9.85 1.36 14.52
C ARG A 93 -10.24 0.10 15.27
N LEU A 94 -9.40 -0.29 16.22
CA LEU A 94 -9.76 -1.34 17.17
C LEU A 94 -10.86 -0.84 18.11
N TYR A 95 -11.79 -1.72 18.44
CA TYR A 95 -12.84 -1.43 19.40
C TYR A 95 -12.25 -1.18 20.80
N HIS A 96 -12.88 -0.32 21.59
CA HIS A 96 -12.34 0.11 22.88
C HIS A 96 -12.11 -1.04 23.89
N THR A 97 -12.87 -2.14 23.77
CA THR A 97 -12.72 -3.35 24.60
C THR A 97 -11.61 -4.29 24.14
N SER A 98 -10.86 -3.96 23.08
CA SER A 98 -9.77 -4.80 22.58
C SER A 98 -8.67 -4.97 23.62
N GLY A 99 -8.11 -6.18 23.72
CA GLY A 99 -6.89 -6.45 24.49
C GLY A 99 -5.63 -5.83 23.86
N TYR A 100 -5.77 -5.29 22.64
CA TYR A 100 -4.71 -4.68 21.86
C TYR A 100 -4.87 -3.16 21.76
N LYS A 101 -3.75 -2.48 21.54
CA LYS A 101 -3.70 -1.04 21.27
C LYS A 101 -3.04 -0.82 19.91
N SER A 102 -3.69 -0.07 19.05
CA SER A 102 -3.16 0.33 17.74
C SER A 102 -3.50 1.79 17.47
N GLU A 103 -2.74 2.42 16.58
CA GLU A 103 -3.16 3.67 15.95
C GLU A 103 -4.27 3.40 14.94
N ASP A 104 -5.18 4.36 14.75
CA ASP A 104 -6.19 4.28 13.71
C ASP A 104 -5.50 4.22 12.33
N ALA A 105 -5.99 3.35 11.45
CA ALA A 105 -5.51 3.24 10.08
C ALA A 105 -6.44 3.95 9.10
N GLU A 106 -5.89 4.40 7.98
CA GLU A 106 -6.68 4.92 6.85
C GLU A 106 -6.62 3.94 5.67
N MET A 107 -7.78 3.49 5.24
CA MET A 107 -8.00 2.78 3.98
C MET A 107 -8.47 3.76 2.91
N PHE A 108 -7.97 3.57 1.69
CA PHE A 108 -8.46 4.27 0.51
C PHE A 108 -9.15 3.31 -0.46
N VAL A 109 -10.38 3.67 -0.82
CA VAL A 109 -11.14 3.02 -1.90
C VAL A 109 -11.24 4.01 -3.07
N GLY A 110 -10.56 3.70 -4.17
CA GLY A 110 -10.62 4.49 -5.41
C GLY A 110 -11.88 4.14 -6.22
N VAL A 111 -12.85 5.06 -6.27
CA VAL A 111 -14.13 4.86 -6.95
C VAL A 111 -14.08 5.64 -8.25
N TRP A 112 -13.78 4.98 -9.36
CA TRP A 112 -13.41 5.64 -10.61
C TRP A 112 -14.16 5.06 -11.79
N SER A 113 -14.88 5.90 -12.54
CA SER A 113 -15.38 5.53 -13.86
C SER A 113 -14.25 5.35 -14.87
N ARG A 114 -14.60 4.86 -16.06
CA ARG A 114 -13.66 4.62 -17.17
C ARG A 114 -13.13 5.91 -17.82
N SER A 115 -13.55 7.08 -17.35
CA SER A 115 -13.23 8.38 -17.95
C SER A 115 -11.76 8.79 -17.73
N ARG A 116 -11.16 8.39 -16.60
CA ARG A 116 -9.77 8.73 -16.27
C ARG A 116 -8.90 7.48 -16.26
N PRO A 117 -7.84 7.43 -17.10
CA PRO A 117 -6.95 6.29 -17.16
C PRO A 117 -6.21 6.05 -15.84
N ILE A 118 -5.77 4.81 -15.63
CA ILE A 118 -5.02 4.36 -14.45
C ILE A 118 -3.54 4.25 -14.80
N ILE A 119 -2.67 4.64 -13.88
CA ILE A 119 -1.26 4.25 -13.88
C ILE A 119 -0.96 3.47 -12.60
N LEU A 120 -0.21 2.38 -12.75
CA LEU A 120 0.30 1.63 -11.60
C LEU A 120 1.74 2.06 -11.32
N VAL A 121 2.09 2.24 -10.07
CA VAL A 121 3.40 2.79 -9.68
C VAL A 121 3.95 2.00 -8.50
N SER A 122 5.06 1.27 -8.72
CA SER A 122 5.81 0.67 -7.62
C SER A 122 6.31 1.75 -6.67
N VAL A 123 6.05 1.57 -5.38
CA VAL A 123 6.53 2.47 -4.34
C VAL A 123 8.06 2.50 -4.30
N ASP A 124 8.72 1.40 -4.67
CA ASP A 124 10.18 1.36 -4.72
C ASP A 124 10.75 2.21 -5.85
N ALA A 125 10.00 2.44 -6.94
CA ALA A 125 10.38 3.36 -8.01
C ALA A 125 10.36 4.84 -7.58
N LEU A 126 9.69 5.15 -6.45
CA LEU A 126 9.60 6.50 -5.89
C LEU A 126 10.78 6.86 -5.00
N LYS A 127 11.61 5.89 -4.62
CA LYS A 127 12.73 6.09 -3.71
C LYS A 127 14.00 6.39 -4.50
N GLU A 128 14.76 7.36 -4.02
CA GLU A 128 16.14 7.53 -4.44
C GLU A 128 16.90 6.24 -4.11
N ARG A 129 17.65 5.72 -5.09
CA ARG A 129 18.46 4.54 -4.85
C ARG A 129 19.61 4.92 -3.92
N GLN A 130 19.51 4.50 -2.66
CA GLN A 130 20.66 4.57 -1.76
C GLN A 130 21.77 3.69 -2.36
N LYS A 131 22.97 4.25 -2.52
CA LYS A 131 24.15 3.44 -2.87
C LYS A 131 24.35 2.47 -1.69
N GLU A 132 24.15 1.18 -1.94
CA GLU A 132 24.55 0.16 -0.97
C GLU A 132 26.07 0.27 -0.76
N VAL A 133 26.47 0.84 0.37
CA VAL A 133 27.88 0.83 0.77
C VAL A 133 28.10 -0.50 1.48
N VAL A 134 28.74 -1.43 0.77
CA VAL A 134 29.19 -2.69 1.34
C VAL A 134 30.53 -2.44 2.01
N PHE A 135 30.55 -2.45 3.34
CA PHE A 135 31.80 -2.41 4.08
C PHE A 135 32.36 -3.84 4.17
N PRO A 136 33.63 -4.07 3.84
CA PRO A 136 34.26 -5.34 4.16
C PRO A 136 34.17 -5.53 5.69
N PHE A 137 33.74 -6.72 6.13
CA PHE A 137 33.58 -7.15 7.53
C PHE A 137 32.36 -6.65 8.34
N MET A 138 31.69 -5.55 7.97
CA MET A 138 30.47 -5.07 8.68
C MET A 138 29.15 -5.46 8.01
N GLY A 139 29.19 -6.06 6.81
CA GLY A 139 27.98 -6.34 6.03
C GLY A 139 27.38 -5.08 5.40
N LYS A 140 26.15 -5.18 4.91
CA LYS A 140 25.43 -4.08 4.26
C LYS A 140 24.90 -3.11 5.33
N LEU A 141 25.40 -1.87 5.34
CA LEU A 141 24.89 -0.81 6.21
C LEU A 141 23.94 0.10 5.40
N SER A 142 22.74 -0.38 5.08
CA SER A 142 21.65 0.50 4.66
C SER A 142 20.83 0.85 5.89
N LYS A 143 20.86 2.10 6.34
CA LYS A 143 19.84 2.60 7.26
C LYS A 143 18.53 2.64 6.47
N GLU A 144 17.70 1.60 6.62
CA GLU A 144 16.34 1.48 6.05
C GLU A 144 15.40 2.64 6.45
N THR A 145 15.86 3.60 7.25
CA THR A 145 15.07 4.73 7.75
C THR A 145 15.16 6.00 6.92
N ASP A 146 16.14 6.16 6.05
CA ASP A 146 16.38 7.44 5.33
C ASP A 146 15.93 7.38 3.85
N TRP A 147 14.72 6.90 3.59
CA TRP A 147 14.17 6.93 2.23
C TRP A 147 13.99 8.39 1.79
N LYS A 148 14.64 8.77 0.70
CA LYS A 148 14.44 10.07 0.03
C LYS A 148 13.64 9.86 -1.25
N PRO A 149 12.78 10.80 -1.66
CA PRO A 149 12.11 10.73 -2.95
C PRO A 149 13.13 10.74 -4.10
N ALA A 150 12.91 9.93 -5.11
CA ALA A 150 13.66 9.99 -6.36
C ALA A 150 13.48 11.38 -7.01
N ALA A 151 14.52 11.86 -7.69
CA ALA A 151 14.51 13.15 -8.34
C ALA A 151 13.30 13.30 -9.27
N PHE A 152 12.58 14.43 -9.14
CA PHE A 152 11.37 14.78 -9.90
C PHE A 152 10.15 13.87 -9.69
N ALA A 153 10.22 12.80 -8.89
CA ALA A 153 9.11 11.86 -8.72
C ALA A 153 7.85 12.53 -8.17
N VAL A 154 8.01 13.39 -7.15
CA VAL A 154 6.91 14.12 -6.52
C VAL A 154 6.24 15.06 -7.53
N ASP A 155 7.03 15.87 -8.24
CA ASP A 155 6.50 16.85 -9.21
C ASP A 155 5.81 16.17 -10.38
N VAL A 156 6.42 15.12 -10.93
CA VAL A 156 5.87 14.37 -12.06
C VAL A 156 4.58 13.67 -11.66
N LEU A 157 4.54 12.95 -10.53
CA LEU A 157 3.31 12.30 -10.08
C LEU A 157 2.22 13.30 -9.71
N SER A 158 2.58 14.46 -9.14
CA SER A 158 1.63 15.53 -8.88
C SER A 158 1.01 16.05 -10.18
N ASP A 159 1.79 16.25 -11.24
CA ASP A 159 1.25 16.64 -12.54
C ASP A 159 0.41 15.53 -13.18
N MET A 160 0.86 14.28 -13.11
CA MET A 160 0.13 13.12 -13.63
C MET A 160 -1.21 12.90 -12.93
N SER A 161 -1.30 13.17 -11.61
CA SER A 161 -2.54 13.03 -10.84
C SER A 161 -3.70 13.90 -11.37
N LYS A 162 -3.39 14.95 -12.14
CA LYS A 162 -4.39 15.80 -12.80
C LYS A 162 -5.10 15.10 -13.95
N ARG A 163 -4.51 14.04 -14.52
CA ARG A 163 -5.06 13.33 -15.70
C ARG A 163 -5.25 11.84 -15.48
N PHE A 164 -4.47 11.24 -14.58
CA PHE A 164 -4.48 9.82 -14.30
C PHE A 164 -4.94 9.56 -12.86
N ASN A 165 -5.66 8.46 -12.67
CA ASN A 165 -5.78 7.82 -11.38
C ASN A 165 -4.49 7.05 -11.12
N ILE A 166 -3.89 7.24 -9.94
CA ILE A 166 -2.66 6.57 -9.56
C ILE A 166 -3.01 5.41 -8.64
N VAL A 167 -2.34 4.28 -8.78
CA VAL A 167 -2.40 3.18 -7.84
C VAL A 167 -0.98 2.80 -7.45
N TYR A 168 -0.65 2.95 -6.18
CA TYR A 168 0.65 2.56 -5.67
C TYR A 168 0.70 1.04 -5.45
N LEU A 169 1.82 0.43 -5.79
CA LEU A 169 2.10 -0.99 -5.58
C LEU A 169 3.19 -1.12 -4.52
N TYR A 170 2.87 -1.80 -3.43
CA TYR A 170 3.75 -1.92 -2.28
C TYR A 170 4.20 -3.37 -2.07
N ASN A 171 5.52 -3.59 -2.08
CA ASN A 171 6.17 -4.90 -1.92
C ASN A 171 6.76 -5.16 -0.53
N GLY A 172 6.52 -4.29 0.45
CA GLY A 172 7.14 -4.40 1.77
C GLY A 172 6.35 -5.24 2.77
N SER A 173 6.79 -5.18 4.04
CA SER A 173 6.14 -5.87 5.16
C SER A 173 4.79 -5.23 5.50
N LEU A 174 3.85 -6.00 6.05
CA LEU A 174 2.56 -5.45 6.48
C LEU A 174 2.76 -4.45 7.63
N THR A 175 3.73 -4.71 8.51
CA THR A 175 4.04 -3.83 9.65
C THR A 175 4.63 -2.47 9.25
N ASP A 176 5.31 -2.36 8.10
CA ASP A 176 5.85 -1.09 7.60
C ASP A 176 4.88 -0.36 6.67
N PHE A 177 3.70 -0.91 6.39
CA PHE A 177 2.72 -0.32 5.48
C PHE A 177 2.29 1.10 5.90
N GLN A 178 1.95 1.29 7.18
CA GLN A 178 1.56 2.61 7.69
C GLN A 178 2.74 3.58 7.63
N LYS A 179 3.95 3.13 7.98
CA LYS A 179 5.18 3.94 7.87
C LYS A 179 5.41 4.39 6.43
N MET A 180 5.18 3.51 5.44
CA MET A 180 5.31 3.85 4.03
C MET A 180 4.26 4.86 3.58
N ARG A 181 3.01 4.71 4.01
CA ARG A 181 1.94 5.68 3.72
C ARG A 181 2.25 7.05 4.31
N SER A 182 2.73 7.09 5.55
CA SER A 182 3.20 8.31 6.20
C SER A 182 4.36 8.92 5.42
N TRP A 183 5.31 8.12 4.94
CA TRP A 183 6.41 8.60 4.10
C TRP A 183 5.92 9.24 2.80
N LEU A 184 4.95 8.64 2.10
CA LEU A 184 4.35 9.24 0.91
C LEU A 184 3.71 10.60 1.22
N SER A 185 2.94 10.67 2.31
CA SER A 185 2.27 11.89 2.76
C SER A 185 3.26 12.99 3.14
N MET A 186 4.28 12.68 3.97
CA MET A 186 5.30 13.63 4.40
C MET A 186 6.10 14.21 3.22
N ASN A 187 6.33 13.41 2.18
CA ASN A 187 7.02 13.84 0.97
C ASN A 187 6.09 14.45 -0.10
N LYS A 188 4.82 14.70 0.25
CA LYS A 188 3.82 15.38 -0.60
C LYS A 188 3.50 14.63 -1.89
N PHE A 189 3.64 13.31 -1.91
CA PHE A 189 3.09 12.50 -3.00
C PHE A 189 1.56 12.61 -3.02
N PRO A 190 0.92 12.54 -4.19
CA PRO A 190 -0.52 12.61 -4.28
C PRO A 190 -1.18 11.42 -3.57
N VAL A 191 -2.29 11.66 -2.88
CA VAL A 191 -2.99 10.64 -2.10
C VAL A 191 -3.77 9.72 -3.04
N PHE A 192 -3.42 8.43 -3.03
CA PHE A 192 -4.07 7.40 -3.85
C PHE A 192 -4.00 6.02 -3.17
N PRO A 193 -4.86 5.07 -3.58
CA PRO A 193 -4.80 3.68 -3.10
C PRO A 193 -3.41 3.05 -3.24
N MET A 194 -2.96 2.36 -2.17
CA MET A 194 -1.70 1.61 -2.13
C MET A 194 -1.98 0.12 -1.89
N ILE A 195 -1.85 -0.67 -2.96
CA ILE A 195 -2.12 -2.11 -2.95
C ILE A 195 -0.88 -2.88 -2.54
N ILE A 196 -1.04 -3.76 -1.56
CA ILE A 196 -0.03 -4.73 -1.12
C ILE A 196 -0.10 -5.94 -2.05
N TRP A 197 0.89 -6.15 -2.91
CA TRP A 197 0.81 -7.20 -3.93
C TRP A 197 1.55 -8.50 -3.62
N ASN A 198 2.56 -8.51 -2.75
CA ASN A 198 3.29 -9.71 -2.33
C ASN A 198 2.34 -10.70 -1.64
N ASN A 199 1.39 -10.15 -0.88
CA ASN A 199 0.36 -10.89 -0.16
C ASN A 199 -1.00 -10.91 -0.90
N ASN A 200 -1.12 -10.23 -2.05
CA ASN A 200 -2.39 -10.12 -2.78
C ASN A 200 -2.23 -10.10 -4.32
N ILE A 201 -1.40 -11.01 -4.84
CA ILE A 201 -1.17 -11.16 -6.29
C ILE A 201 -2.47 -11.41 -7.07
N ASN A 202 -3.43 -12.10 -6.45
CA ASN A 202 -4.72 -12.41 -7.06
C ASN A 202 -5.56 -11.14 -7.30
N TYR A 203 -5.52 -10.18 -6.37
CA TYR A 203 -6.18 -8.89 -6.57
C TYR A 203 -5.56 -8.12 -7.73
N ILE A 204 -4.23 -8.09 -7.85
CA ILE A 204 -3.56 -7.44 -8.99
C ILE A 204 -3.92 -8.12 -10.31
N LYS A 205 -3.90 -9.45 -10.37
CA LYS A 205 -4.32 -10.20 -11.57
C LYS A 205 -5.77 -9.87 -11.96
N ARG A 206 -6.68 -9.82 -10.99
CA ARG A 206 -8.08 -9.44 -11.21
C ARG A 206 -8.20 -7.99 -11.67
N LEU A 207 -7.48 -7.06 -11.06
CA LEU A 207 -7.44 -5.66 -11.46
C LEU A 207 -7.01 -5.50 -12.93
N ILE A 208 -5.94 -6.20 -13.34
CA ILE A 208 -5.46 -6.19 -14.73
C ILE A 208 -6.50 -6.82 -15.66
N SER A 209 -7.14 -7.91 -15.26
CA SER A 209 -8.20 -8.57 -16.04
C SER A 209 -9.40 -7.64 -16.25
N ASP A 210 -9.91 -7.07 -15.16
CA ASP A 210 -11.18 -6.32 -15.15
C ASP A 210 -11.00 -4.92 -15.73
N ARG A 211 -9.85 -4.29 -15.51
CA ARG A 211 -9.59 -2.87 -15.83
C ARG A 211 -8.37 -2.63 -16.73
N GLY A 212 -7.76 -3.68 -17.29
CA GLY A 212 -6.52 -3.57 -18.07
C GLY A 212 -6.55 -2.54 -19.20
N LYS A 213 -7.69 -2.35 -19.86
CA LYS A 213 -7.87 -1.34 -20.93
C LYS A 213 -7.76 0.11 -20.44
N GLU A 214 -8.03 0.34 -19.15
CA GLU A 214 -7.92 1.65 -18.51
C GLU A 214 -6.49 1.91 -18.01
N ILE A 215 -5.70 0.86 -17.80
CA ILE A 215 -4.31 0.97 -17.34
C ILE A 215 -3.43 1.40 -18.51
N LYS A 216 -2.93 2.64 -18.47
CA LYS A 216 -2.09 3.21 -19.53
C LYS A 216 -0.62 2.91 -19.37
N GLY A 217 -0.18 2.63 -18.15
CA GLY A 217 1.14 2.08 -17.94
C GLY A 217 1.42 1.70 -16.50
N VAL A 218 2.56 1.04 -16.35
CA VAL A 218 3.07 0.52 -15.08
C VAL A 218 4.51 0.99 -14.92
N VAL A 219 4.81 1.65 -13.80
CA VAL A 219 6.16 2.13 -13.46
C VAL A 219 6.76 1.22 -12.40
N LEU A 220 7.89 0.59 -12.71
CA LEU A 220 8.55 -0.44 -11.91
C LEU A 220 10.03 -0.11 -11.68
N ASN A 221 10.61 -0.68 -10.62
CA ASN A 221 12.01 -0.45 -10.25
C ASN A 221 12.88 -1.70 -10.41
N ILE A 222 12.33 -2.90 -10.18
CA ILE A 222 13.10 -4.16 -10.20
C ILE A 222 12.55 -5.14 -11.25
N GLU A 223 13.36 -6.13 -11.60
CA GLU A 223 13.08 -7.05 -12.71
C GLU A 223 11.98 -8.05 -12.35
N GLU A 224 11.96 -8.50 -11.10
CA GLU A 224 10.97 -9.45 -10.58
C GLU A 224 9.54 -8.89 -10.62
N GLU A 225 9.40 -7.55 -10.61
CA GLU A 225 8.12 -6.86 -10.74
C GLU A 225 7.57 -6.94 -12.18
N VAL A 226 8.45 -7.03 -13.17
CA VAL A 226 8.08 -6.99 -14.59
C VAL A 226 7.27 -8.21 -14.97
N ASP A 227 7.67 -9.39 -14.47
CA ASP A 227 7.03 -10.67 -14.81
C ASP A 227 5.55 -10.71 -14.42
N LEU A 228 5.17 -10.01 -13.35
CA LEU A 228 3.78 -9.89 -12.90
C LEU A 228 2.90 -9.09 -13.87
N PHE A 229 3.50 -8.19 -14.63
CA PHE A 229 2.81 -7.27 -15.54
C PHE A 229 3.11 -7.54 -17.01
N GLN A 230 3.76 -8.67 -17.34
CA GLN A 230 3.96 -9.12 -18.71
C GLN A 230 2.62 -9.36 -19.41
N ASN A 231 2.07 -8.29 -19.97
CA ASN A 231 0.84 -8.28 -20.75
C ASN A 231 1.09 -7.42 -21.99
N LYS A 232 0.76 -7.97 -23.17
CA LYS A 232 1.01 -7.32 -24.46
C LYS A 232 0.28 -5.98 -24.66
N GLN A 233 -0.64 -5.59 -23.77
CA GLN A 233 -1.37 -4.33 -23.84
C GLN A 233 -0.84 -3.23 -22.91
N LEU A 234 -0.07 -3.59 -21.87
CA LEU A 234 0.42 -2.63 -20.88
C LEU A 234 1.75 -2.02 -21.34
N ARG A 235 1.85 -0.68 -21.30
CA ARG A 235 3.14 0.01 -21.43
C ARG A 235 3.86 -0.06 -20.09
N MET A 236 5.05 -0.62 -20.06
CA MET A 236 5.84 -0.75 -18.85
C MET A 236 7.03 0.21 -18.91
N PHE A 237 7.28 0.92 -17.81
CA PHE A 237 8.42 1.80 -17.63
C PHE A 237 9.27 1.24 -16.50
N ARG A 238 10.48 0.78 -16.83
CA ARG A 238 11.45 0.30 -15.84
C ARG A 238 12.49 1.37 -15.64
N ILE A 239 12.63 1.86 -14.42
CA ILE A 239 13.68 2.83 -14.09
C ILE A 239 15.01 2.09 -13.96
N SER A 240 15.94 2.31 -14.90
CA SER A 240 17.31 1.76 -14.83
C SER A 240 18.33 2.90 -14.82
N TRP A 241 19.06 3.00 -13.71
CA TRP A 241 20.05 4.05 -13.45
C TRP A 241 21.44 3.74 -14.02
N LYS A 242 21.61 2.58 -14.68
CA LYS A 242 22.78 2.24 -15.50
C LYS A 242 22.31 2.19 -16.95
N LYS A 243 23.11 2.71 -17.89
CA LYS A 243 22.92 2.41 -19.33
C LYS A 243 23.15 0.91 -19.53
N GLU A 244 22.12 0.11 -19.34
CA GLU A 244 22.14 -1.30 -19.73
C GLU A 244 22.13 -1.32 -21.26
N LYS A 245 23.19 -1.89 -21.86
CA LYS A 245 23.13 -2.30 -23.27
C LYS A 245 22.00 -3.32 -23.34
N SER A 246 20.92 -2.98 -24.05
CA SER A 246 19.74 -3.84 -24.20
C SER A 246 20.17 -5.27 -24.52
N LYS A 247 20.14 -6.16 -23.54
CA LYS A 247 20.15 -7.59 -23.82
C LYS A 247 18.76 -7.91 -24.35
N ASN A 248 18.72 -8.41 -25.59
CA ASN A 248 17.52 -8.84 -26.32
C ASN A 248 16.39 -7.81 -26.43
N LYS A 249 16.46 -6.97 -27.48
CA LYS A 249 15.32 -6.12 -27.92
C LYS A 249 14.04 -6.92 -28.23
N ASP A 250 14.14 -8.23 -28.43
CA ASP A 250 13.01 -9.06 -28.84
C ASP A 250 12.21 -9.73 -27.70
N GLU A 251 12.75 -9.84 -26.48
CA GLU A 251 12.04 -10.50 -25.36
C GLU A 251 11.04 -9.58 -24.63
N PHE A 252 11.19 -8.26 -24.74
CA PHE A 252 10.38 -7.29 -23.96
C PHE A 252 9.86 -6.12 -24.80
N LYS A 253 9.06 -6.40 -25.83
CA LYS A 253 8.56 -5.38 -26.78
C LYS A 253 7.77 -4.20 -26.17
N ASN A 254 7.31 -4.33 -24.92
CA ASN A 254 6.49 -3.32 -24.23
C ASN A 254 7.17 -2.62 -23.04
N ILE A 255 8.46 -2.84 -22.83
CA ILE A 255 9.21 -2.24 -21.72
C ILE A 255 10.08 -1.10 -22.24
N SER A 256 9.83 0.11 -21.74
CA SER A 256 10.72 1.26 -21.90
C SER A 256 11.64 1.34 -20.69
N ILE A 257 12.94 1.18 -20.92
CA ILE A 257 13.96 1.45 -19.89
C ILE A 257 14.16 2.96 -19.85
N VAL A 258 13.93 3.56 -18.70
CA VAL A 258 14.01 5.02 -18.49
C VAL A 258 15.05 5.36 -17.43
N THR A 259 15.66 6.52 -17.55
CA THR A 259 16.71 6.96 -16.61
C THR A 259 16.19 7.87 -15.50
N ASP A 260 15.01 8.47 -15.66
CA ASP A 260 14.37 9.30 -14.64
C ASP A 260 12.85 9.42 -14.83
N TRP A 261 12.20 10.13 -13.88
CA TRP A 261 10.75 10.36 -13.88
C TRP A 261 10.24 11.29 -15.01
N ARG A 262 11.11 12.12 -15.62
CA ARG A 262 10.72 13.02 -16.71
C ARG A 262 10.51 12.24 -18.01
N GLU A 263 11.28 11.18 -18.23
CA GLU A 263 11.09 10.27 -19.37
C GLU A 263 9.77 9.49 -19.26
N ILE A 264 9.38 9.07 -18.05
CA ILE A 264 8.09 8.41 -17.79
C ILE A 264 6.93 9.32 -18.22
N ARG A 265 6.99 10.60 -17.84
CA ARG A 265 5.99 11.59 -18.26
C ARG A 265 5.88 11.66 -19.79
N LYS A 266 7.00 11.72 -20.50
CA LYS A 266 6.99 11.78 -21.97
C LYS A 266 6.42 10.53 -22.64
N GLY A 267 6.55 9.36 -22.02
CA GLY A 267 6.04 8.10 -22.59
C GLY A 267 4.54 7.85 -22.36
N LEU A 268 3.93 8.56 -21.41
CA LEU A 268 2.53 8.42 -21.03
C LEU A 268 1.62 9.53 -21.56
N PHE A 269 2.20 10.67 -21.94
CA PHE A 269 1.54 11.76 -22.66
C PHE A 269 1.75 11.62 -24.16
#